data_AF-A0A0D0EFM4-F1
#
_entry.id   AF-A0A0D0EFM4-F1
#
_cell.length_a   1.000
_cell.length_b   1.000
_cell.length_c   1.000
_cell.angle_alpha   90.00
_cell.angle_beta   90.00
_cell.angle_gamma   90.00
#
_symmetry.space_group_name_H-M   'P 1'
#
loop_
_entity.id
_entity.type
_entity.pdbx_description
1 polymer ?
#
loop_
_entity_poly.entity_id
_entity_poly.type
_entity_poly.pdbx_seq_one_letter_code
_entity_poly.pdbx_strand_id
1 'polypeptide(L)'
;MNRELYEKVTKVYKALVSRWSHSEYFDGYVHHQRARWENNKDIWDFINQFQNVPFHIYFRSNHIGQFSAPAKYFDTDTIIISEKEILFHYDFSLVLYSYCAYQLRNELKKFREMLDKEFEDKFSKFVKKDEYSFRYRTGDHENIYNYFLNQLPNYALICNLLSIGGILTIEDYYVKIRYIRIDSIIKGLEEQYNFDEIEIK
;
A
#
# COMPACT_ATOMS: atom_id res chain seq x y z
N MET A 1 -3.22 -2.24 12.52
CA MET A 1 -1.83 -1.69 12.42
C MET A 1 -1.63 -0.55 13.41
N ASN A 2 -0.45 -0.38 14.04
CA ASN A 2 -0.15 0.83 14.81
C ASN A 2 0.30 1.98 13.88
N ARG A 3 0.16 3.23 14.33
CA ARG A 3 0.46 4.42 13.53
C ARG A 3 1.95 4.55 13.21
N GLU A 4 2.82 4.22 14.16
CA GLU A 4 4.27 4.35 14.02
C GLU A 4 4.82 3.45 12.90
N LEU A 5 4.44 2.17 12.89
CA LEU A 5 4.81 1.22 11.85
C LEU A 5 4.26 1.65 10.49
N TYR A 6 3.01 2.14 10.46
CA TYR A 6 2.41 2.64 9.22
C TYR A 6 3.20 3.83 8.65
N GLU A 7 3.61 4.77 9.50
CA GLU A 7 4.41 5.93 9.09
C GLU A 7 5.81 5.51 8.59
N LYS A 8 6.47 4.54 9.26
CA LYS A 8 7.74 3.97 8.80
C LYS A 8 7.61 3.33 7.42
N VAL A 9 6.66 2.41 7.25
CA VAL A 9 6.41 1.69 6.00
C VAL A 9 6.07 2.68 4.87
N THR A 10 5.15 3.62 5.11
CA THR A 10 4.72 4.57 4.08
C THR A 10 5.79 5.59 3.71
N LYS A 11 6.69 5.95 4.62
CA LYS A 11 7.83 6.82 4.31
C LYS A 11 8.81 6.13 3.37
N VAL A 12 9.12 4.84 3.60
CA VAL A 12 9.96 4.04 2.68
C VAL A 12 9.26 3.84 1.35
N TYR A 13 7.98 3.43 1.35
CA TYR A 13 7.17 3.31 0.14
C TYR A 13 7.25 4.58 -0.72
N LYS A 14 6.98 5.76 -0.15
CA LYS A 14 6.99 7.04 -0.87
C LYS A 14 8.37 7.37 -1.43
N ALA A 15 9.42 7.03 -0.69
CA ALA A 15 10.79 7.25 -1.14
C ALA A 15 11.18 6.37 -2.34
N LEU A 16 10.61 5.16 -2.44
CA LEU A 16 10.81 4.22 -3.55
C LEU A 16 9.97 4.57 -4.79
N VAL A 17 8.71 4.98 -4.62
CA VAL A 17 7.82 5.29 -5.77
C VAL A 17 7.98 6.71 -6.32
N SER A 18 8.74 7.58 -5.64
CA SER A 18 8.96 8.95 -6.09
C SER A 18 9.80 8.95 -7.37
N ARG A 19 9.23 9.45 -8.47
CA ARG A 19 9.86 9.57 -9.81
C ARG A 19 11.17 10.38 -9.84
N TRP A 20 11.51 11.06 -8.75
CA TRP A 20 12.74 11.84 -8.59
C TRP A 20 13.90 11.02 -7.99
N SER A 21 13.68 9.78 -7.54
CA SER A 21 14.78 8.84 -7.37
C SER A 21 15.27 8.45 -8.76
N HIS A 22 16.52 8.78 -9.06
CA HIS A 22 17.20 8.36 -10.28
C HIS A 22 17.31 6.83 -10.27
N SER A 23 16.27 6.15 -10.75
CA SER A 23 16.18 4.70 -10.77
C SER A 23 16.69 4.21 -12.12
N GLU A 24 17.94 3.76 -12.18
CA GLU A 24 18.37 2.83 -13.21
C GLU A 24 17.79 1.47 -12.84
N TYR A 25 16.91 0.96 -13.71
CA TYR A 25 16.36 -0.38 -13.59
C TYR A 25 17.37 -1.35 -14.18
N PHE A 26 17.98 -2.17 -13.34
CA PHE A 26 18.94 -3.17 -13.78
C PHE A 26 18.67 -4.48 -13.04
N ASP A 27 18.56 -5.57 -13.78
CA ASP A 27 18.41 -6.94 -13.26
C ASP A 27 17.32 -7.15 -12.18
N GLY A 28 16.21 -6.39 -12.26
CA GLY A 28 15.09 -6.50 -11.30
C GLY A 28 15.23 -5.65 -10.04
N TYR A 29 16.21 -4.76 -9.99
CA TYR A 29 16.44 -3.87 -8.86
C TYR A 29 16.33 -2.39 -9.23
N VAL A 30 15.98 -1.60 -8.22
CA VAL A 30 16.05 -0.15 -8.21
C VAL A 30 17.26 0.26 -7.38
N HIS A 31 18.21 0.93 -8.03
CA HIS A 31 19.47 1.34 -7.42
C HIS A 31 19.32 2.68 -6.70
N HIS A 32 19.81 2.77 -5.46
CA HIS A 32 19.89 4.01 -4.70
C HIS A 32 21.28 4.17 -4.05
N GLN A 33 21.72 5.42 -3.91
CA GLN A 33 22.88 5.72 -3.07
C GLN A 33 22.58 5.42 -1.61
N ARG A 34 23.45 4.64 -0.96
CA ARG A 34 23.31 4.22 0.44
C ARG A 34 23.21 5.42 1.40
N ALA A 35 24.03 6.44 1.19
CA ALA A 35 24.08 7.66 2.01
C ALA A 35 22.72 8.38 2.14
N ARG A 36 21.81 8.23 1.18
CA ARG A 36 20.46 8.81 1.25
C ARG A 36 19.64 8.24 2.41
N TRP A 37 19.88 6.98 2.77
CA TRP A 37 19.08 6.23 3.73
C TRP A 37 19.71 6.21 5.12
N GLU A 38 21.05 6.19 5.20
CA GLU A 38 21.79 6.13 6.46
C GLU A 38 21.61 7.37 7.35
N ASN A 39 21.30 8.53 6.75
CA ASN A 39 21.09 9.77 7.49
C ASN A 39 19.85 9.73 8.42
N ASN A 40 18.98 8.72 8.28
CA ASN A 40 17.83 8.53 9.14
C ASN A 40 17.87 7.13 9.77
N LYS A 41 18.37 7.04 11.01
CA LYS A 41 18.58 5.77 11.71
C LYS A 41 17.33 4.88 11.74
N ASP A 42 16.17 5.44 12.10
CA ASP A 42 14.94 4.63 12.20
C ASP A 42 14.53 4.02 10.85
N ILE A 43 14.72 4.77 9.76
CA ILE A 43 14.43 4.27 8.41
C ILE A 43 15.49 3.30 7.93
N TRP A 44 16.75 3.54 8.28
CA TRP A 44 17.85 2.63 8.00
C TRP A 44 17.64 1.27 8.69
N ASP A 45 17.36 1.28 9.99
CA ASP A 45 17.10 0.07 10.78
C ASP A 45 15.89 -0.69 10.23
N PHE A 46 14.82 0.03 9.85
CA PHE A 46 13.66 -0.55 9.19
C PHE A 46 14.03 -1.21 7.86
N ILE A 47 14.84 -0.57 7.01
CA ILE A 47 15.23 -1.12 5.71
C ILE A 47 16.17 -2.32 5.87
N ASN A 48 17.09 -2.23 6.82
CA ASN A 48 18.12 -3.25 7.06
C ASN A 48 17.52 -4.60 7.46
N GLN A 49 16.30 -4.62 8.02
CA GLN A 49 15.61 -5.88 8.36
C GLN A 49 15.28 -6.75 7.13
N PHE A 50 15.26 -6.17 5.93
CA PHE A 50 14.94 -6.87 4.68
C PHE A 50 16.18 -7.28 3.88
N GLN A 51 17.38 -7.02 4.39
CA GLN A 51 18.62 -7.37 3.71
C GLN A 51 18.74 -8.89 3.54
N ASN A 52 18.98 -9.35 2.31
CA ASN A 52 19.11 -10.76 1.94
C ASN A 52 17.91 -11.64 2.35
N VAL A 53 16.74 -11.01 2.53
CA VAL A 53 15.48 -11.73 2.73
C VAL A 53 14.98 -12.15 1.35
N PRO A 54 14.76 -13.45 1.06
CA PRO A 54 14.35 -13.87 -0.27
C PRO A 54 13.00 -13.27 -0.68
N PHE A 55 12.88 -12.72 -1.88
CA PHE A 55 11.69 -11.97 -2.30
C PHE A 55 10.43 -12.86 -2.40
N HIS A 56 10.60 -14.14 -2.75
CA HIS A 56 9.50 -15.09 -2.83
C HIS A 56 8.72 -15.27 -1.53
N ILE A 57 9.30 -14.99 -0.36
CA ILE A 57 8.64 -15.30 0.93
C ILE A 57 7.33 -14.52 1.14
N TYR A 58 7.19 -13.36 0.49
CA TYR A 58 5.97 -12.54 0.61
C TYR A 58 4.80 -13.10 -0.18
N PHE A 59 5.03 -14.08 -1.07
CA PHE A 59 4.06 -14.57 -2.03
C PHE A 59 3.71 -16.03 -1.76
N ARG A 60 2.48 -16.40 -2.10
CA ARG A 60 2.04 -17.79 -2.04
C ARG A 60 2.66 -18.60 -3.17
N SER A 61 2.90 -19.89 -2.93
CA SER A 61 3.53 -20.78 -3.92
C SER A 61 2.73 -20.90 -5.22
N ASN A 62 1.40 -20.86 -5.16
CA ASN A 62 0.54 -20.85 -6.34
C ASN A 62 0.72 -19.58 -7.18
N HIS A 63 0.85 -18.41 -6.55
CA HIS A 63 1.13 -17.16 -7.24
C HIS A 63 2.52 -17.21 -7.89
N ILE A 64 3.55 -17.62 -7.16
CA ILE A 64 4.91 -17.79 -7.70
C ILE A 64 4.90 -18.71 -8.92
N GLY A 65 4.24 -19.87 -8.84
CA GLY A 65 4.16 -20.83 -9.94
C GLY A 65 3.42 -20.33 -11.19
N GLN A 66 2.50 -19.37 -11.05
CA GLN A 66 1.79 -18.77 -12.19
C GLN A 66 2.63 -17.70 -12.91
N PHE A 67 3.55 -17.04 -12.19
CA PHE A 67 4.30 -15.89 -12.66
C PHE A 67 5.82 -16.14 -12.70
N SER A 68 6.27 -17.39 -12.69
CA SER A 68 7.69 -17.78 -12.64
C SER A 68 8.48 -17.50 -13.94
N ALA A 69 7.96 -16.67 -14.85
CA ALA A 69 8.66 -16.23 -16.05
C ALA A 69 8.91 -14.71 -15.94
N PRO A 70 10.19 -14.25 -15.89
CA PRO A 70 11.42 -15.02 -16.06
C PRO A 70 11.78 -15.88 -14.83
N ALA A 71 12.51 -16.98 -15.07
CA ALA A 71 12.85 -18.05 -14.11
C ALA A 71 13.62 -17.62 -12.84
N LYS A 72 13.90 -16.32 -12.67
CA LYS A 72 14.63 -15.74 -11.54
C LYS A 72 13.90 -14.63 -10.81
N TYR A 73 12.72 -14.19 -11.27
CA TYR A 73 12.08 -13.00 -10.70
C TYR A 73 11.88 -13.09 -9.18
N PHE A 74 11.26 -14.18 -8.71
CA PHE A 74 11.06 -14.44 -7.27
C PHE A 74 12.30 -15.02 -6.56
N ASP A 75 13.32 -15.46 -7.33
CA ASP A 75 14.57 -16.03 -6.82
C ASP A 75 15.64 -14.92 -6.72
N THR A 76 15.27 -13.85 -6.02
CA THR A 76 16.05 -12.64 -5.77
C THR A 76 15.98 -12.28 -4.30
N ASP A 77 16.92 -11.46 -3.84
CA ASP A 77 16.83 -10.84 -2.52
C ASP A 77 15.90 -9.63 -2.57
N THR A 78 15.20 -9.37 -1.47
CA THR A 78 14.33 -8.20 -1.33
C THR A 78 15.14 -6.91 -1.38
N ILE A 79 16.26 -6.90 -0.65
CA ILE A 79 17.20 -5.79 -0.60
C ILE A 79 18.62 -6.33 -0.55
N ILE A 80 19.50 -5.74 -1.36
CA ILE A 80 20.95 -5.95 -1.31
C ILE A 80 21.60 -4.65 -0.87
N ILE A 81 22.39 -4.68 0.20
CA ILE A 81 23.12 -3.52 0.71
C ILE A 81 24.61 -3.73 0.48
N SER A 82 25.24 -2.81 -0.23
CA SER A 82 26.68 -2.79 -0.49
C SER A 82 27.36 -1.59 0.20
N GLU A 83 28.64 -1.38 -0.07
CA GLU A 83 29.39 -0.25 0.54
C GLU A 83 28.81 1.11 0.12
N LYS A 84 28.40 1.27 -1.15
CA LYS A 84 27.97 2.56 -1.71
C LYS A 84 26.50 2.60 -2.14
N GLU A 85 25.89 1.45 -2.33
CA GLU A 85 24.56 1.33 -2.92
C GLU A 85 23.64 0.48 -2.06
N ILE A 86 22.35 0.73 -2.23
CA ILE A 86 21.28 -0.15 -1.79
C ILE A 86 20.41 -0.46 -3.01
N LEU A 87 20.18 -1.75 -3.24
CA LEU A 87 19.40 -2.28 -4.34
C LEU A 87 18.09 -2.79 -3.74
N PHE A 88 16.98 -2.17 -4.10
CA PHE A 88 15.65 -2.65 -3.72
C PHE A 88 15.06 -3.46 -4.87
N HIS A 89 14.49 -4.62 -4.58
CA HIS A 89 13.69 -5.31 -5.59
C HIS A 89 12.59 -4.38 -6.10
N TYR A 90 12.36 -4.30 -7.42
CA TYR A 90 11.55 -3.23 -8.00
C TYR A 90 10.08 -3.22 -7.52
N ASP A 91 9.54 -4.40 -7.19
CA ASP A 91 8.20 -4.55 -6.62
C ASP A 91 8.16 -4.51 -5.08
N PHE A 92 9.27 -4.22 -4.41
CA PHE A 92 9.29 -4.12 -2.95
C PHE A 92 8.35 -3.03 -2.42
N SER A 93 8.20 -1.92 -3.16
CA SER A 93 7.21 -0.90 -2.81
C SER A 93 5.78 -1.46 -2.79
N LEU A 94 5.44 -2.37 -3.71
CA LEU A 94 4.13 -3.02 -3.72
C LEU A 94 3.97 -3.98 -2.53
N VAL A 95 5.02 -4.70 -2.15
CA VAL A 95 5.02 -5.54 -0.94
C VAL A 95 4.73 -4.68 0.30
N LEU A 96 5.39 -3.53 0.45
CA LEU A 96 5.16 -2.59 1.56
C LEU A 96 3.71 -2.06 1.58
N TYR A 97 3.17 -1.68 0.41
CA TYR A 97 1.78 -1.25 0.28
C TYR A 97 0.79 -2.35 0.68
N SER A 98 0.98 -3.55 0.12
CA SER A 98 0.13 -4.71 0.36
C SER A 98 0.22 -5.17 1.81
N TYR A 99 1.37 -5.05 2.47
CA TYR A 99 1.51 -5.31 3.90
C TYR A 99 0.67 -4.33 4.73
N CYS A 100 0.73 -3.02 4.45
CA CYS A 100 -0.15 -2.04 5.12
C CYS A 100 -1.63 -2.38 4.92
N ALA A 101 -2.01 -2.73 3.69
CA ALA A 101 -3.38 -3.14 3.38
C ALA A 101 -3.79 -4.41 4.13
N TYR A 102 -2.90 -5.39 4.22
CA TYR A 102 -3.11 -6.61 4.99
C TYR A 102 -3.27 -6.33 6.49
N GLN A 103 -2.45 -5.45 7.07
CA GLN A 103 -2.53 -5.05 8.47
C GLN A 103 -3.77 -4.20 8.82
N LEU A 104 -4.47 -3.67 7.80
CA LEU A 104 -5.72 -2.93 7.89
C LEU A 104 -6.91 -3.67 7.25
N ARG A 105 -6.75 -4.95 6.88
CA ARG A 105 -7.69 -5.68 6.02
C ARG A 105 -9.11 -5.75 6.58
N ASN A 106 -9.25 -5.87 7.90
CA ASN A 106 -10.56 -5.97 8.53
C ASN A 106 -11.27 -4.61 8.50
N GLU A 107 -10.56 -3.52 8.80
CA GLU A 107 -11.12 -2.17 8.70
C GLU A 107 -11.37 -1.75 7.25
N LEU A 108 -10.55 -2.21 6.30
CA LEU A 108 -10.80 -2.03 4.85
C LEU A 108 -12.07 -2.76 4.40
N LYS A 109 -12.27 -4.00 4.85
CA LYS A 109 -13.52 -4.76 4.60
C LYS A 109 -14.72 -4.02 5.18
N LYS A 110 -14.65 -3.59 6.44
CA LYS A 110 -15.73 -2.83 7.09
C LYS A 110 -15.99 -1.50 6.37
N PHE A 111 -14.95 -0.75 6.00
CA PHE A 111 -15.09 0.47 5.21
C PHE A 111 -15.79 0.20 3.87
N ARG A 112 -15.41 -0.86 3.17
CA ARG A 112 -16.00 -1.26 1.90
C ARG A 112 -17.48 -1.63 2.04
N GLU A 113 -17.87 -2.35 3.10
CA GLU A 113 -19.26 -2.68 3.42
C GLU A 113 -20.10 -1.44 3.74
N MET A 114 -19.52 -0.47 4.46
CA MET A 114 -20.17 0.80 4.78
C MET A 114 -20.51 1.62 3.53
N LEU A 115 -19.71 1.51 2.46
CA LEU A 115 -19.98 2.16 1.16
C LEU A 115 -21.18 1.57 0.42
N ASP A 116 -21.64 0.36 0.78
CA ASP A 116 -22.81 -0.27 0.16
C ASP A 116 -24.10 0.02 0.91
N LYS A 117 -24.18 -0.25 2.23
CA LYS A 117 -25.45 -0.19 2.97
C LYS A 117 -25.70 1.15 3.67
N GLU A 118 -24.74 1.66 4.41
CA GLU A 118 -25.00 2.83 5.27
C GLU A 118 -24.97 4.16 4.50
N PHE A 119 -24.25 4.20 3.39
CA PHE A 119 -24.00 5.45 2.69
C PHE A 119 -25.13 5.86 1.75
N GLU A 120 -25.80 4.90 1.09
CA GLU A 120 -26.99 5.17 0.27
C GLU A 120 -28.12 5.73 1.13
N ASP A 121 -28.35 5.15 2.31
CA ASP A 121 -29.43 5.56 3.22
C ASP A 121 -29.20 6.97 3.81
N LYS A 122 -27.96 7.31 4.19
CA LYS A 122 -27.65 8.60 4.84
C LYS A 122 -27.26 9.72 3.88
N PHE A 123 -26.63 9.41 2.74
CA PHE A 123 -25.98 10.42 1.89
C PHE A 123 -26.37 10.31 0.41
N SER A 124 -27.43 9.58 0.04
CA SER A 124 -27.93 9.48 -1.34
C SER A 124 -28.04 10.82 -2.07
N LYS A 125 -28.35 11.92 -1.37
CA LYS A 125 -28.44 13.27 -1.97
C LYS A 125 -27.09 13.91 -2.32
N PHE A 126 -26.01 13.47 -1.68
CA PHE A 126 -24.66 14.05 -1.79
C PHE A 126 -23.70 13.18 -2.60
N VAL A 127 -24.12 11.96 -2.92
CA VAL A 127 -23.27 10.92 -3.47
C VAL A 127 -23.78 10.46 -4.83
N LYS A 128 -22.85 10.31 -5.78
CA LYS A 128 -23.06 9.52 -7.00
C LYS A 128 -22.26 8.23 -6.90
N LYS A 129 -22.96 7.11 -6.98
CA LYS A 129 -22.37 5.77 -7.10
C LYS A 129 -22.59 5.29 -8.53
N ASP A 130 -21.49 4.97 -9.21
CA ASP A 130 -21.51 4.18 -10.44
C ASP A 130 -20.95 2.78 -10.12
N GLU A 131 -20.96 1.85 -11.09
CA GLU A 131 -20.51 0.46 -10.92
C GLU A 131 -19.09 0.33 -10.33
N TYR A 132 -18.26 1.39 -10.42
CA TYR A 132 -16.84 1.33 -10.08
C TYR A 132 -16.40 2.32 -9.00
N SER A 133 -17.19 3.36 -8.74
CA SER A 133 -16.78 4.48 -7.91
C SER A 133 -17.89 5.16 -7.13
N PHE A 134 -17.49 5.61 -5.96
CA PHE A 134 -18.25 6.43 -5.04
C PHE A 134 -17.71 7.87 -5.12
N ARG A 135 -18.57 8.85 -5.41
CA ARG A 135 -18.18 10.25 -5.60
C ARG A 135 -19.08 11.21 -4.83
N TYR A 136 -18.50 12.25 -4.24
CA TYR A 136 -19.21 13.32 -3.54
C TYR A 136 -18.49 14.66 -3.73
N ARG A 137 -19.13 15.78 -3.39
CA ARG A 137 -18.53 17.12 -3.56
C ARG A 137 -17.43 17.36 -2.54
N THR A 138 -16.36 18.05 -2.94
CA THR A 138 -15.24 18.36 -2.03
C THR A 138 -15.68 19.15 -0.79
N GLY A 139 -16.68 20.03 -0.91
CA GLY A 139 -17.27 20.75 0.22
C GLY A 139 -17.93 19.86 1.29
N ASP A 140 -18.30 18.62 0.95
CA ASP A 140 -18.89 17.66 1.88
C ASP A 140 -17.83 16.75 2.54
N HIS A 141 -16.56 16.88 2.15
CA HIS A 141 -15.50 15.95 2.54
C HIS A 141 -15.27 15.89 4.04
N GLU A 142 -15.25 17.02 4.72
CA GLU A 142 -15.04 17.04 6.17
C GLU A 142 -16.13 16.26 6.92
N ASN A 143 -17.40 16.47 6.56
CA ASN A 143 -18.53 15.78 7.17
C ASN A 143 -18.47 14.27 6.93
N ILE A 144 -18.19 13.87 5.69
CA ILE A 144 -18.09 12.46 5.29
C ILE A 144 -16.86 11.80 5.94
N TYR A 145 -15.73 12.50 5.99
CA TYR A 145 -14.51 12.02 6.62
C TYR A 145 -14.71 11.78 8.12
N ASN A 146 -15.31 12.74 8.83
CA ASN A 146 -15.62 12.64 10.26
C ASN A 146 -16.63 11.53 10.55
N TYR A 147 -17.61 11.31 9.65
CA TYR A 147 -18.53 10.19 9.74
C TYR A 147 -17.79 8.85 9.79
N PHE A 148 -16.88 8.61 8.84
CA PHE A 148 -16.10 7.38 8.80
C PHE A 148 -15.14 7.26 9.97
N LEU A 149 -14.48 8.36 10.35
CA LEU A 149 -13.54 8.37 11.48
C LEU A 149 -14.21 7.95 12.80
N ASN A 150 -15.46 8.37 13.03
CA ASN A 150 -16.23 7.98 14.20
C ASN A 150 -16.60 6.49 14.24
N GLN A 151 -16.62 5.81 13.10
CA GLN A 151 -16.98 4.40 12.99
C GLN A 151 -15.79 3.45 12.84
N LEU A 152 -14.67 3.99 12.37
CA LEU A 152 -13.44 3.30 12.02
C LEU A 152 -12.27 4.09 12.62
N PRO A 153 -11.80 3.74 13.83
CA PRO A 153 -10.72 4.48 14.51
C PRO A 153 -9.44 4.62 13.68
N ASN A 154 -9.15 3.65 12.80
CA ASN A 154 -8.00 3.65 11.89
C ASN A 154 -8.30 4.29 10.52
N TYR A 155 -9.44 4.97 10.34
CA TYR A 155 -9.86 5.52 9.05
C TYR A 155 -8.85 6.51 8.46
N ALA A 156 -8.17 7.29 9.29
CA ALA A 156 -7.12 8.19 8.81
C ALA A 156 -6.00 7.45 8.06
N LEU A 157 -5.61 6.26 8.56
CA LEU A 157 -4.60 5.41 7.92
C LEU A 157 -5.16 4.78 6.64
N ILE A 158 -6.42 4.31 6.67
CA ILE A 158 -7.11 3.79 5.48
C ILE A 158 -7.20 4.85 4.38
N CYS A 159 -7.67 6.06 4.71
CA CYS A 159 -7.79 7.17 3.78
C CYS A 159 -6.43 7.53 3.17
N ASN A 160 -5.37 7.51 3.98
CA ASN A 160 -4.02 7.73 3.49
C ASN A 160 -3.55 6.60 2.56
N LEU A 161 -3.79 5.33 2.90
CA LEU A 161 -3.44 4.16 2.10
C LEU A 161 -4.15 4.18 0.73
N LEU A 162 -5.45 4.49 0.73
CA LEU A 162 -6.25 4.59 -0.48
C LEU A 162 -5.81 5.78 -1.36
N SER A 163 -5.43 6.90 -0.74
CA SER A 163 -4.87 8.05 -1.46
C SER A 163 -3.54 7.71 -2.12
N ILE A 164 -2.64 7.05 -1.39
CA ILE A 164 -1.33 6.62 -1.90
C ILE A 164 -1.47 5.64 -3.06
N GLY A 165 -2.45 4.72 -3.00
CA GLY A 165 -2.74 3.77 -4.07
C GLY A 165 -3.54 4.35 -5.24
N GLY A 166 -3.86 5.66 -5.23
CA GLY A 166 -4.67 6.31 -6.27
C GLY A 166 -6.13 5.83 -6.34
N ILE A 167 -6.63 5.23 -5.25
CA ILE A 167 -8.00 4.72 -5.13
C ILE A 167 -8.93 5.81 -4.64
N LEU A 168 -8.44 6.63 -3.70
CA LEU A 168 -9.07 7.86 -3.27
C LEU A 168 -8.36 9.02 -3.96
N THR A 169 -9.11 9.84 -4.69
CA THR A 169 -8.63 11.09 -5.26
C THR A 169 -9.49 12.25 -4.77
N ILE A 170 -8.83 13.30 -4.30
CA ILE A 170 -9.46 14.56 -3.89
C ILE A 170 -9.11 15.58 -4.97
N GLU A 171 -10.12 16.04 -5.70
CA GLU A 171 -10.01 17.07 -6.73
C GLU A 171 -10.77 18.33 -6.29
N ASP A 172 -10.64 19.42 -7.04
CA ASP A 172 -11.19 20.72 -6.65
C ASP A 172 -12.72 20.69 -6.39
N TYR A 173 -13.45 19.88 -7.15
CA TYR A 173 -14.91 19.84 -7.09
C TYR A 173 -15.50 18.55 -6.54
N TYR A 174 -14.73 17.46 -6.54
CA TYR A 174 -15.20 16.18 -6.04
C TYR A 174 -14.10 15.35 -5.39
N VAL A 175 -14.54 14.49 -4.48
CA VAL A 175 -13.76 13.35 -4.00
C VAL A 175 -14.29 12.09 -4.69
N LYS A 176 -13.39 11.23 -5.14
CA LYS A 176 -13.71 9.96 -5.79
C LYS A 176 -13.00 8.81 -5.08
N ILE A 177 -13.75 7.75 -4.80
CA ILE A 177 -13.26 6.51 -4.21
C ILE A 177 -13.61 5.37 -5.16
N ARG A 178 -12.60 4.69 -5.72
CA ARG A 178 -12.78 3.55 -6.63
C ARG A 178 -12.97 2.25 -5.83
N TYR A 179 -14.16 2.02 -5.30
CA TYR A 179 -14.42 0.92 -4.37
C TYR A 179 -14.11 -0.47 -4.95
N ILE A 180 -14.27 -0.67 -6.27
CA ILE A 180 -13.89 -1.94 -6.94
C ILE A 180 -12.40 -2.27 -6.80
N ARG A 181 -11.54 -1.25 -6.66
CA ARG A 181 -10.11 -1.42 -6.43
C ARG A 181 -9.84 -1.87 -5.00
N ILE A 182 -10.69 -1.50 -4.04
CA ILE A 182 -10.63 -2.01 -2.66
C ILE A 182 -10.96 -3.51 -2.67
N ASP A 183 -12.00 -3.92 -3.40
CA ASP A 183 -12.35 -5.35 -3.58
C ASP A 183 -11.18 -6.12 -4.22
N SER A 184 -10.54 -5.53 -5.23
CA SER A 184 -9.36 -6.11 -5.89
C SER A 184 -8.17 -6.25 -4.95
N ILE A 185 -7.93 -5.28 -4.06
CA ILE A 185 -6.89 -5.37 -3.03
C ILE A 185 -7.20 -6.53 -2.10
N ILE A 186 -8.41 -6.58 -1.54
CA ILE A 186 -8.80 -7.64 -0.59
C ILE A 186 -8.58 -9.02 -1.20
N LYS A 187 -9.04 -9.22 -2.44
CA LYS A 187 -8.81 -10.45 -3.20
C LYS A 187 -7.32 -10.76 -3.40
N GLY A 188 -6.54 -9.77 -3.82
CA GLY A 188 -5.09 -9.91 -4.02
C GLY A 188 -4.36 -10.32 -2.74
N LEU A 189 -4.72 -9.73 -1.59
CA LEU A 189 -4.15 -10.08 -0.29
C LEU A 189 -4.40 -11.55 0.09
N GLU A 190 -5.57 -12.09 -0.26
CA GLU A 190 -5.94 -13.47 0.03
C GLU A 190 -5.35 -14.48 -0.98
N GLU A 191 -5.17 -14.09 -2.23
CA GLU A 191 -4.75 -15.02 -3.30
C GLU A 191 -3.25 -15.00 -3.60
N GLN A 192 -2.59 -13.86 -3.42
CA GLN A 192 -1.22 -13.63 -3.90
C GLN A 192 -0.18 -13.67 -2.79
N TYR A 193 -0.52 -13.13 -1.60
CA TYR A 193 0.46 -12.87 -0.55
C TYR A 193 0.39 -13.88 0.61
N ASN A 194 1.53 -14.08 1.27
CA ASN A 194 1.70 -14.95 2.44
C ASN A 194 1.96 -14.14 3.73
N PHE A 195 1.29 -13.00 3.88
CA PHE A 195 1.56 -12.09 5.02
C PHE A 195 1.11 -12.62 6.38
N ASP A 196 0.38 -13.73 6.46
CA ASP A 196 0.08 -14.40 7.72
C ASP A 196 1.35 -14.89 8.44
N GLU A 197 2.42 -15.18 7.68
CA GLU A 197 3.70 -15.72 8.18
C GLU A 197 4.82 -14.66 8.25
N ILE A 198 4.52 -13.41 7.87
CA ILE A 198 5.51 -12.33 7.76
C ILE A 198 5.24 -11.26 8.82
N GLU A 199 6.23 -10.99 9.66
CA GLU A 199 6.22 -9.89 10.63
C GLU A 199 7.26 -8.82 10.24
N ILE A 200 6.78 -7.62 9.88
CA ILE A 200 7.63 -6.43 9.66
C ILE A 200 7.62 -5.58 10.93
N LYS A 201 8.81 -5.24 11.43
CA LYS A 201 9.03 -4.49 12.68
C LYS A 201 9.40 -3.04 12.45
#